data_AF-A0A1C4Y1K0-F1
#
_entry.id   AF-A0A1C4Y1K0-F1
#
_cell.length_a   1.000
_cell.length_b   1.000
_cell.length_c   1.000
_cell.angle_alpha   90.00
_cell.angle_beta   90.00
_cell.angle_gamma   90.00
#
_symmetry.space_group_name_H-M   'P 1'
#
loop_
_entity.id
_entity.type
_entity.pdbx_description
1 polymer ?
#
loop_
_entity_poly.entity_id
_entity_poly.type
_entity_poly.pdbx_seq_one_letter_code
_entity_poly.pdbx_strand_id
1 'polypeptide(L)'
;MSWQGPAEIAGTTVRLHASGRWEPVDGRYHWAGRIEPEPRMLRLLRSGRRDVEVRVGERVARGRLAEADPWGGVRITGVGQPPWPPGADED
;
A
#
# COMPACT_ATOMS: atom_id res chain seq x y z
N MET A 1 -2.93 -13.50 0.32
CA MET A 1 -1.75 -12.98 -0.41
C MET A 1 -1.19 -11.81 0.38
N SER A 2 0.06 -11.90 0.79
CA SER A 2 0.80 -10.94 1.60
C SER A 2 1.99 -10.38 0.82
N TRP A 3 2.48 -9.22 1.26
CA TRP A 3 3.71 -8.59 0.79
C TRP A 3 4.40 -7.89 1.95
N GLN A 4 5.71 -8.10 2.06
CA GLN A 4 6.58 -7.37 2.96
C GLN A 4 7.86 -7.02 2.21
N GLY A 5 7.95 -5.80 1.71
CA GLY A 5 9.01 -5.50 0.76
C GLY A 5 9.04 -4.05 0.30
N PRO A 6 10.03 -3.71 -0.55
CA PRO A 6 10.09 -2.41 -1.17
C PRO A 6 8.89 -2.18 -2.11
N ALA A 7 8.40 -0.96 -2.15
CA ALA A 7 7.44 -0.47 -3.13
C ALA A 7 7.83 0.96 -3.53
N GLU A 8 7.41 1.41 -4.71
CA GLU A 8 7.50 2.81 -5.10
C GLU A 8 6.12 3.48 -5.03
N ILE A 9 6.06 4.62 -4.34
CA ILE A 9 4.85 5.44 -4.23
C ILE A 9 5.22 6.90 -4.50
N ALA A 10 4.56 7.50 -5.50
CA ALA A 10 4.80 8.88 -5.91
C ALA A 10 6.30 9.19 -6.14
N GLY A 11 7.05 8.26 -6.74
CA GLY A 11 8.49 8.37 -6.97
C GLY A 11 9.34 8.33 -5.69
N THR A 12 8.89 7.60 -4.67
CA THR A 12 9.61 7.38 -3.40
C THR A 12 9.63 5.89 -3.11
N THR A 13 10.81 5.33 -2.88
CA THR A 13 10.95 3.95 -2.38
C THR A 13 10.55 3.89 -0.92
N VAL A 14 9.66 2.96 -0.57
CA VAL A 14 9.14 2.75 0.78
C VAL A 14 9.16 1.27 1.15
N ARG A 15 9.15 0.96 2.44
CA ARG A 15 8.90 -0.40 2.93
C ARG A 15 7.40 -0.56 3.19
N LEU A 16 6.78 -1.51 2.48
CA LEU A 16 5.35 -1.78 2.53
C LEU A 16 5.08 -3.16 3.12
N HIS A 17 4.22 -3.20 4.12
CA HIS A 17 3.63 -4.42 4.69
C HIS A 17 2.15 -4.44 4.35
N ALA A 18 1.73 -5.35 3.48
CA ALA A 18 0.36 -5.37 2.97
C ALA A 18 -0.19 -6.79 2.82
N SER A 19 -1.51 -6.90 2.88
CA SER A 19 -2.22 -8.14 2.59
C SER A 19 -3.54 -7.84 1.91
N GLY A 20 -4.07 -8.84 1.22
CA GLY A 20 -5.38 -8.75 0.57
C GLY A 20 -6.29 -9.91 0.90
N ARG A 21 -7.59 -9.66 0.79
CA ARG A 21 -8.68 -10.62 0.97
C ARG A 21 -9.79 -10.37 -0.04
N TRP A 22 -10.58 -11.39 -0.32
CA TRP A 22 -11.86 -11.21 -0.99
C TRP A 22 -12.89 -10.63 -0.01
N GLU A 23 -13.60 -9.60 -0.42
CA GLU A 23 -14.69 -8.99 0.34
C GLU A 23 -16.04 -9.46 -0.25
N PRO A 24 -16.79 -10.32 0.47
CA PRO A 24 -18.03 -10.90 -0.07
C PRO A 24 -19.15 -9.88 -0.20
N VAL A 25 -19.12 -8.78 0.57
CA VAL A 25 -20.18 -7.78 0.59
C VAL A 25 -20.31 -7.05 -0.74
N ASP A 26 -19.19 -6.69 -1.36
CA ASP A 26 -19.17 -5.98 -2.64
C ASP A 26 -18.60 -6.81 -3.80
N GLY A 27 -18.18 -8.05 -3.52
CA GLY A 27 -17.64 -8.96 -4.52
C GLY A 27 -16.33 -8.46 -5.12
N ARG A 28 -15.47 -7.83 -4.31
CA ARG A 28 -14.19 -7.29 -4.77
C ARG A 28 -13.03 -7.78 -3.92
N TYR A 29 -11.85 -7.83 -4.52
CA TYR A 29 -10.62 -8.06 -3.77
C TYR A 29 -10.16 -6.76 -3.12
N HIS A 30 -10.02 -6.74 -1.81
CA HIS A 30 -9.60 -5.58 -1.03
C HIS A 30 -8.23 -5.85 -0.45
N TRP A 31 -7.32 -4.91 -0.62
CA TRP A 31 -6.00 -4.97 -0.01
C TRP A 31 -5.73 -3.74 0.85
N ALA A 32 -4.97 -3.95 1.92
CA ALA A 32 -4.59 -2.91 2.85
C ALA A 32 -3.17 -3.16 3.34
N GLY A 33 -2.49 -2.09 3.72
CA GLY A 33 -1.15 -2.17 4.24
C GLY A 33 -0.74 -0.98 5.06
N ARG A 34 0.46 -1.09 5.59
CA ARG A 34 1.18 -0.07 6.33
C ARG A 34 2.49 0.23 5.61
N ILE A 35 2.71 1.50 5.34
CA ILE A 35 4.00 2.02 4.91
C ILE A 35 4.78 2.37 6.19
N GLU A 36 6.01 1.88 6.30
CA GLU A 36 6.92 2.28 7.39
C GLU A 36 7.15 3.80 7.41
N PRO A 37 7.65 4.38 8.52
CA PRO A 37 7.83 5.82 8.64
C PRO A 37 8.66 6.40 7.49
N GLU A 38 7.99 7.14 6.62
CA GLU A 38 8.59 7.83 5.48
C GLU A 38 8.05 9.27 5.42
N PRO A 39 8.89 10.30 5.68
CA PRO A 39 8.47 11.69 5.76
C PRO A 39 7.68 12.18 4.53
N ARG A 40 8.01 11.71 3.33
CA ARG A 40 7.30 12.11 2.10
C ARG A 40 5.87 11.57 2.08
N MET A 41 5.63 10.35 2.54
CA MET A 41 4.27 9.78 2.60
C MET A 41 3.39 10.54 3.59
N LEU A 42 3.94 10.86 4.77
CA LEU A 42 3.24 11.66 5.76
C LEU A 42 2.92 13.06 5.25
N ARG A 43 3.85 13.70 4.52
CA ARG A 43 3.63 15.01 3.88
C ARG A 43 2.55 14.96 2.82
N LEU A 44 2.52 13.92 1.98
CA LEU A 44 1.47 13.72 0.97
C LEU A 44 0.09 13.58 1.62
N LEU A 45 -0.01 12.75 2.66
CA LEU A 45 -1.27 12.58 3.39
C LEU A 45 -1.73 13.90 4.02
N ARG A 46 -0.82 14.64 4.67
CA ARG A 46 -1.12 15.94 5.31
C ARG A 46 -1.47 17.04 4.30
N SER A 47 -0.98 16.96 3.06
CA SER A 47 -1.36 17.89 1.99
C SER A 47 -2.68 17.54 1.31
N GLY A 48 -3.37 16.49 1.77
CA GLY A 48 -4.66 16.05 1.23
C GLY A 48 -4.55 15.13 0.02
N ARG A 49 -3.33 14.79 -0.45
CA ARG A 49 -3.17 13.78 -1.50
C ARG A 49 -3.43 12.39 -0.92
N ARG A 50 -4.54 11.80 -1.34
CA ARG A 50 -4.96 10.45 -0.89
C ARG A 50 -4.73 9.40 -1.96
N ASP A 51 -5.10 9.68 -3.21
CA ASP A 51 -4.94 8.72 -4.29
C ASP A 51 -3.49 8.68 -4.80
N VAL A 52 -2.93 7.49 -4.86
CA VAL A 52 -1.54 7.23 -5.27
C VAL A 52 -1.45 6.00 -6.16
N GLU A 53 -0.42 5.94 -6.99
CA GLU A 53 0.00 4.69 -7.63
C GLU A 53 1.02 4.00 -6.73
N VAL A 54 0.82 2.69 -6.55
CA VAL A 54 1.72 1.81 -5.81
C VAL A 54 2.34 0.83 -6.79
N ARG A 55 3.67 0.82 -6.85
CA ARG A 55 4.43 -0.06 -7.74
C ARG A 55 5.27 -1.04 -6.94
N VAL A 56 5.23 -2.30 -7.34
CA VAL A 56 6.14 -3.36 -6.85
C VAL A 56 6.69 -4.08 -8.08
N GLY A 57 7.98 -3.89 -8.36
CA GLY A 57 8.58 -4.32 -9.63
C GLY A 57 7.87 -3.69 -10.83
N GLU A 58 7.37 -4.52 -11.75
CA GLU A 58 6.67 -4.08 -12.95
C GLU A 58 5.15 -3.88 -12.74
N ARG A 59 4.62 -4.31 -11.60
CA ARG A 59 3.19 -4.31 -11.30
C ARG A 59 2.79 -3.01 -10.63
N VAL A 60 1.65 -2.46 -11.03
CA VAL A 60 1.11 -1.18 -10.53
C VAL A 60 -0.35 -1.35 -10.13
N ALA A 61 -0.73 -0.72 -9.02
CA ALA A 61 -2.12 -0.63 -8.59
C ALA A 61 -2.44 0.76 -8.04
N ARG A 62 -3.70 1.16 -8.09
CA ARG A 62 -4.19 2.37 -7.42
C ARG A 62 -4.40 2.09 -5.94
N GLY A 63 -3.82 2.92 -5.09
CA GLY A 63 -4.00 2.90 -3.66
C GLY A 63 -4.48 4.24 -3.12
N ARG A 64 -4.94 4.24 -1.88
CA ARG A 64 -5.39 5.41 -1.14
C ARG A 64 -4.69 5.49 0.21
N LEU A 65 -3.96 6.57 0.45
CA LEU A 65 -3.44 6.92 1.77
C LEU A 65 -4.62 7.27 2.68
N ALA A 66 -4.69 6.62 3.84
CA ALA A 66 -5.85 6.67 4.73
C ALA A 66 -5.56 7.48 6.01
N GLU A 67 -4.63 7.01 6.83
CA GLU A 67 -4.32 7.58 8.14
C GLU A 67 -2.82 7.51 8.43
N ALA A 68 -2.32 8.49 9.19
CA ALA A 68 -0.99 8.39 9.78
C ALA A 68 -1.12 7.61 11.09
N ASP A 69 -0.25 6.63 11.31
CA ASP A 69 -0.22 5.93 12.58
C ASP A 69 0.66 6.65 13.61
N PRO A 70 0.50 6.36 14.92
CA PRO A 70 1.24 7.05 15.99
C PRO A 70 2.78 6.96 15.90
N TRP A 71 3.31 5.99 15.15
CA TRP A 71 4.75 5.78 14.99
C TRP A 71 5.30 6.40 13.69
N GLY A 72 4.48 7.18 12.97
CA GLY A 72 4.89 7.96 11.81
C GLY A 72 4.76 7.24 10.47
N GLY A 73 4.25 6.01 10.44
CA GLY A 73 3.89 5.35 9.19
C GLY A 73 2.57 5.85 8.63
N VAL A 74 2.23 5.36 7.43
CA VAL A 74 0.99 5.72 6.73
C VAL A 74 0.25 4.46 6.30
N ARG A 75 -1.02 4.37 6.67
CA ARG A 75 -1.91 3.31 6.21
C ARG A 75 -2.31 3.56 4.76
N ILE A 76 -2.34 2.50 3.97
CA ILE A 76 -2.75 2.52 2.58
C ILE A 76 -3.77 1.40 2.31
N THR A 77 -4.75 1.68 1.46
CA THR A 77 -5.75 0.70 1.02
C THR A 77 -5.88 0.70 -0.49
N GLY A 78 -6.42 -0.37 -1.06
CA GLY A 78 -6.80 -0.41 -2.46
C GLY A 78 -7.77 -1.54 -2.75
N VAL A 79 -8.33 -1.50 -3.96
CA VAL A 79 -9.35 -2.44 -4.42
C VAL A 79 -8.92 -2.99 -5.78
N GLY A 80 -9.19 -4.27 -6.01
CA GLY A 80 -8.78 -5.02 -7.19
C GLY A 80 -7.45 -5.74 -6.98
N GLN A 81 -6.76 -6.02 -8.08
CA GLN A 81 -5.51 -6.76 -8.07
C GLN A 81 -4.41 -5.97 -7.35
N PRO A 82 -3.74 -6.55 -6.33
CA PRO A 82 -2.64 -5.88 -5.66
C PRO A 82 -1.39 -5.81 -6.56
N PRO A 83 -0.47 -4.87 -6.32
CA PRO A 83 0.75 -4.73 -7.11
C PRO A 83 1.82 -5.78 -6.78
N TRP A 84 1.65 -6.69 -5.81
CA TRP A 84 2.65 -7.72 -5.50
C TRP A 84 2.30 -9.09 -6.09
N PRO A 85 3.30 -9.96 -6.32
CA PRO A 85 3.05 -11.35 -6.70
C PRO A 85 2.36 -12.13 -5.56
N PRO A 86 1.60 -13.19 -5.89
CA PRO A 86 1.04 -14.08 -4.88
C PRO A 86 2.16 -14.87 -4.18
N GLY A 87 2.35 -14.64 -2.87
CA GLY A 87 3.32 -15.38 -2.05
C GLY A 87 4.76 -14.93 -2.24
N ALA A 88 5.11 -13.78 -1.66
CA ALA A 88 6.47 -13.53 -1.19
C ALA A 88 6.46 -13.78 0.32
N ASP A 89 6.19 -15.02 0.70
CA ASP A 89 6.40 -15.48 2.06
C ASP A 89 7.87 -15.98 2.10
N GLU A 90 8.68 -15.29 2.90
CA GLU A 90 10.01 -15.67 3.43
C GLU A 90 10.99 -16.39 2.49
N ASP A 91 12.03 -15.67 2.05
CA ASP A 91 13.39 -16.23 2.00
C ASP A 91 14.04 -16.03 3.37
#